data_AF-H8K9D5-F1
#
_entry.id   AF-H8K9D5-F1
#
_cell.length_a   1.000
_cell.length_b   1.000
_cell.length_c   1.000
_cell.angle_alpha   90.00
_cell.angle_beta   90.00
_cell.angle_gamma   90.00
#
_symmetry.space_group_name_H-M   'P 1'
#
loop_
_entity.id
_entity.type
_entity.pdbx_description
1 polymer ?
#
loop_
_entity_poly.entity_id
_entity_poly.type
_entity_poly.pdbx_seq_one_letter_code
_entity_poly.pdbx_strand_id
1 'polypeptide(L)'
;MGEHFINQAKMNPDTLFIGVEIYLNGVANVLKLAAEQNIKNFLLFPNNLDLILNDLPNNSLDGIYILFPDPWIKNKQKKKRIFNKERLKVLQDKLKDNGNLVFASDIENYFYAAIELIKQNGNFEIMNNNDYLTSHDNYVMTKYHQKSIKENRTPKFMILRHVLGDH
;
A
#
# COMPACT_ATOMS: atom_id res chain seq x y z
N MET A 1 -6.67 12.55 4.01
CA MET A 1 -5.77 11.39 4.05
C MET A 1 -6.55 10.28 4.72
N GLY A 2 -6.64 9.12 4.08
CA GLY A 2 -7.51 8.03 4.55
C GLY A 2 -8.84 7.88 3.81
N GLU A 3 -9.09 8.67 2.76
CA GLU A 3 -10.29 8.58 1.93
C GLU A 3 -10.41 7.20 1.26
N HIS A 4 -9.32 6.71 0.66
CA HIS A 4 -9.26 5.36 0.09
C HIS A 4 -9.47 4.29 1.15
N PHE A 5 -8.80 4.40 2.30
CA PHE A 5 -8.91 3.46 3.42
C PHE A 5 -10.35 3.30 3.92
N ILE A 6 -11.03 4.40 4.22
CA ILE A 6 -12.42 4.37 4.68
C ILE A 6 -13.37 3.88 3.58
N ASN A 7 -13.11 4.20 2.31
CA ASN A 7 -13.92 3.68 1.22
C ASN A 7 -13.79 2.16 1.08
N GLN A 8 -12.58 1.61 1.20
CA GLN A 8 -12.36 0.17 1.17
C GLN A 8 -13.07 -0.53 2.33
N ALA A 9 -12.97 0.01 3.55
CA ALA A 9 -13.70 -0.50 4.71
C ALA A 9 -15.22 -0.46 4.50
N LYS A 10 -15.75 0.63 3.94
CA LYS A 10 -17.17 0.77 3.62
C LYS A 10 -17.68 -0.23 2.61
N MET A 11 -16.90 -0.50 1.56
CA MET A 11 -17.30 -1.43 0.49
C MET A 11 -17.16 -2.90 0.87
N ASN A 12 -16.38 -3.20 1.92
CA ASN A 12 -16.11 -4.56 2.37
C ASN A 12 -16.42 -4.68 3.88
N PRO A 13 -17.70 -4.63 4.29
CA PRO A 13 -18.10 -4.53 5.70
C PRO A 13 -17.66 -5.72 6.55
N ASP A 14 -17.48 -6.89 5.95
CA ASP A 14 -17.05 -8.12 6.61
C ASP A 14 -15.53 -8.26 6.72
N THR A 15 -14.77 -7.31 6.16
CA THR A 15 -13.31 -7.30 6.19
C THR A 15 -12.81 -6.30 7.20
N LEU A 16 -11.86 -6.71 8.06
CA LEU A 16 -11.16 -5.81 8.96
C LEU A 16 -10.02 -5.10 8.23
N PHE A 17 -10.01 -3.76 8.25
CA PHE A 17 -8.92 -2.96 7.69
C PHE A 17 -8.00 -2.44 8.79
N ILE A 18 -6.69 -2.49 8.57
CA ILE A 18 -5.69 -1.92 9.47
C ILE A 18 -5.01 -0.74 8.78
N GLY A 19 -5.20 0.46 9.32
CA GLY A 19 -4.58 1.68 8.82
C GLY A 19 -3.34 2.02 9.63
N VAL A 20 -2.20 2.18 8.98
CA VAL A 20 -0.93 2.54 9.62
C VAL A 20 -0.56 3.97 9.25
N GLU A 21 -0.45 4.85 10.24
CA GLU A 21 -0.24 6.28 10.01
C GLU A 21 0.59 6.93 11.11
N ILE A 22 1.71 7.56 10.78
CA ILE A 22 2.57 8.21 11.77
C ILE A 22 2.12 9.65 12.09
N TYR A 23 1.35 10.28 11.21
CA TYR A 23 0.89 11.65 11.38
C TYR A 23 -0.47 11.71 12.05
N LEU A 24 -0.53 12.30 13.25
CA LEU A 24 -1.78 12.44 14.03
C LEU A 24 -2.91 13.13 13.27
N ASN A 25 -2.60 14.10 12.40
CA ASN A 25 -3.60 14.74 11.53
C ASN A 25 -4.25 13.75 10.55
N GLY A 26 -3.49 12.76 10.09
CA GLY A 26 -3.99 11.65 9.27
C GLY A 26 -4.96 10.77 10.04
N VAL A 27 -4.53 10.32 11.23
CA VAL A 27 -5.33 9.52 12.16
C VAL A 27 -6.66 10.23 12.48
N ALA A 28 -6.61 11.51 12.86
CA ALA A 28 -7.80 12.30 13.18
C ALA A 28 -8.75 12.41 11.97
N ASN A 29 -8.22 12.60 10.76
CA ASN A 29 -9.03 12.64 9.55
C ASN A 29 -9.72 11.30 9.25
N VAL A 30 -9.04 10.17 9.46
CA VAL A 30 -9.65 8.84 9.31
C VAL A 30 -10.79 8.65 10.31
N LEU A 31 -10.56 8.98 11.59
CA LEU A 31 -11.59 8.87 12.63
C LEU A 31 -12.81 9.75 12.33
N LYS A 32 -12.59 10.97 11.85
CA LYS A 32 -13.67 11.87 11.40
C LYS A 32 -14.48 11.24 10.26
N LEU A 33 -13.83 10.79 9.19
CA LEU A 33 -14.48 10.19 8.03
C LEU A 33 -15.25 8.91 8.39
N ALA A 34 -14.70 8.10 9.30
CA ALA A 34 -15.36 6.91 9.82
C ALA A 34 -16.63 7.25 10.61
N ALA A 35 -16.57 8.27 11.48
CA ALA A 35 -17.71 8.71 12.26
C ALA A 35 -18.84 9.27 11.37
N GLU A 36 -18.49 10.10 10.38
CA GLU A 36 -19.45 10.68 9.42
C GLU A 36 -20.17 9.61 8.57
N GLN A 37 -19.53 8.46 8.34
CA GLN A 37 -20.05 7.38 7.49
C GLN A 37 -20.46 6.12 8.26
N ASN A 38 -20.40 6.16 9.60
CA ASN A 38 -20.67 5.03 10.50
C ASN A 38 -19.88 3.74 10.16
N ILE A 39 -18.61 3.89 9.79
CA ILE A 39 -17.70 2.78 9.48
C ILE A 39 -17.03 2.30 10.77
N LYS A 40 -16.99 0.98 11.00
CA LYS A 40 -16.50 0.39 12.26
C LYS A 40 -15.52 -0.79 12.08
N ASN A 41 -15.42 -1.34 10.88
CA ASN A 41 -14.59 -2.49 10.55
C ASN A 41 -13.13 -2.10 10.27
N PHE A 42 -12.53 -1.30 11.16
CA PHE A 42 -11.14 -0.91 11.02
C PHE A 42 -10.42 -0.73 12.36
N LEU A 43 -9.10 -0.88 12.33
CA LEU A 43 -8.17 -0.51 13.38
C LEU A 43 -7.20 0.55 12.85
N LEU A 44 -6.72 1.42 13.74
CA LEU A 44 -5.66 2.38 13.44
C LEU A 44 -4.45 2.12 14.31
N PHE A 45 -3.28 2.08 13.66
CA PHE A 45 -1.99 1.97 14.31
C PHE A 45 -1.20 3.28 14.07
N PRO A 46 -1.23 4.23 15.03
CA PRO A 46 -0.68 5.56 14.84
C PRO A 46 0.85 5.60 15.03
N ASN A 47 1.59 4.69 14.40
CA ASN A 47 3.02 4.49 14.63
C ASN A 47 3.72 3.88 13.40
N ASN A 48 5.02 3.60 13.50
CA ASN A 48 5.84 3.06 12.42
C ASN A 48 5.35 1.68 11.97
N LEU A 49 5.15 1.50 10.67
CA LEU A 49 4.78 0.24 10.03
C LEU A 49 5.65 -0.95 10.44
N ASP A 50 6.96 -0.74 10.60
CA ASP A 50 7.88 -1.83 10.94
C ASP A 50 7.50 -2.49 12.29
N LEU A 51 6.88 -1.75 13.22
CA LEU A 51 6.43 -2.30 14.52
C LEU A 51 5.26 -3.27 14.34
N ILE A 52 4.20 -2.84 13.66
CA ILE A 52 3.02 -3.70 13.48
C ILE A 52 3.30 -4.89 12.56
N LEU A 53 4.17 -4.74 11.56
CA LEU A 53 4.56 -5.87 10.71
C LEU A 53 5.25 -6.98 11.52
N ASN A 54 6.04 -6.63 12.55
CA ASN A 54 6.68 -7.62 13.41
C ASN A 54 5.68 -8.38 14.29
N ASP A 55 4.59 -7.73 14.69
CA ASP A 55 3.58 -8.30 15.59
C ASP A 55 2.51 -9.12 14.84
N LEU A 56 2.32 -8.89 13.54
CA LEU A 56 1.39 -9.65 12.73
C LEU A 56 1.89 -11.09 12.48
N PRO A 57 1.04 -12.12 12.56
CA PRO A 57 1.41 -13.46 12.14
C PRO A 57 1.78 -13.51 10.64
N ASN A 58 2.57 -14.51 10.24
CA ASN A 58 2.78 -14.78 8.83
C ASN A 58 1.48 -15.33 8.19
N ASN A 59 1.31 -15.12 6.87
CA ASN A 59 0.14 -15.56 6.11
C ASN A 59 -1.19 -15.11 6.73
N SER A 60 -1.25 -13.89 7.29
CA SER A 60 -2.45 -13.38 7.96
C SER A 60 -3.20 -12.32 7.16
N LEU A 61 -2.53 -11.64 6.22
CA LEU A 61 -3.11 -10.54 5.45
C LEU A 61 -3.65 -11.02 4.10
N ASP A 62 -4.92 -10.72 3.82
CA ASP A 62 -5.54 -10.97 2.51
C ASP A 62 -5.11 -9.93 1.46
N GLY A 63 -4.72 -8.73 1.90
CA GLY A 63 -4.21 -7.71 0.99
C GLY A 63 -3.48 -6.56 1.68
N ILE A 64 -2.67 -5.85 0.90
CA ILE A 64 -1.85 -4.71 1.34
C ILE A 64 -2.01 -3.57 0.33
N TYR A 65 -2.27 -2.36 0.83
CA TYR A 65 -2.25 -1.13 0.04
C TYR A 65 -1.08 -0.24 0.46
N ILE A 66 -0.21 0.11 -0.49
CA ILE A 66 0.91 1.03 -0.32
C ILE A 66 0.74 2.17 -1.32
N LEU A 67 0.13 3.27 -0.89
CA LEU A 67 -0.27 4.35 -1.79
C LEU A 67 0.56 5.61 -1.55
N PHE A 68 1.33 6.02 -2.57
CA PHE A 68 2.18 7.22 -2.56
C PHE A 68 3.12 7.33 -1.35
N PRO A 69 3.87 6.26 -0.99
CA PRO A 69 4.81 6.32 0.12
C PRO A 69 5.99 7.26 -0.21
N ASP A 70 6.69 7.71 0.82
CA ASP A 70 7.85 8.58 0.66
C ASP A 70 8.88 7.99 -0.32
N PRO A 71 9.25 8.73 -1.39
CA PRO A 71 10.08 8.19 -2.45
C PRO A 71 11.56 8.10 -2.12
N TRP A 72 12.00 8.76 -1.04
CA TRP A 72 13.39 8.81 -0.56
C TRP A 72 14.42 8.93 -1.70
N ILE A 73 14.39 10.05 -2.43
CA ILE A 73 15.10 10.25 -3.70
C ILE A 73 16.62 10.10 -3.54
N LYS A 74 17.20 10.57 -2.44
CA LYS A 74 18.65 10.55 -2.21
C LYS A 74 19.14 9.11 -2.02
N ASN A 75 20.24 8.73 -2.70
CA ASN A 75 20.79 7.36 -2.66
C ASN A 75 20.96 6.79 -1.25
N LYS A 76 21.52 7.57 -0.32
CA LYS A 76 21.71 7.17 1.09
C LYS A 76 20.41 6.86 1.85
N GLN A 77 19.27 7.30 1.33
CA GLN A 77 17.94 7.13 1.92
C GLN A 77 17.12 6.03 1.23
N LYS A 78 17.58 5.45 0.11
CA LYS A 78 16.83 4.41 -0.61
C LYS A 78 16.48 3.20 0.27
N LYS A 79 17.32 2.87 1.26
CA LYS A 79 17.02 1.84 2.27
C LYS A 79 15.77 2.12 3.11
N LYS A 80 15.32 3.38 3.19
CA LYS A 80 14.10 3.77 3.90
C LYS A 80 12.82 3.58 3.08
N ARG A 81 12.94 3.28 1.77
CA ARG A 81 11.77 2.96 0.93
C ARG A 81 11.05 1.75 1.48
N ILE A 82 9.73 1.74 1.33
CA ILE A 82 8.91 0.57 1.66
C ILE A 82 9.31 -0.62 0.77
N PHE A 83 9.57 -0.35 -0.51
CA PHE A 83 10.20 -1.30 -1.43
C PHE A 83 11.72 -1.23 -1.34
N ASN A 84 12.24 -2.03 -0.42
CA ASN A 84 13.63 -2.49 -0.34
C ASN A 84 13.61 -4.02 -0.16
N LYS A 85 14.76 -4.71 -0.27
CA LYS A 85 14.82 -6.18 -0.18
C LYS A 85 14.24 -6.73 1.14
N GLU A 86 14.64 -6.15 2.26
CA GLU A 86 14.24 -6.60 3.61
C GLU A 86 12.72 -6.47 3.82
N ARG A 87 12.15 -5.29 3.53
CA ARG A 87 10.73 -5.04 3.68
C ARG A 87 9.88 -5.78 2.66
N LEU A 88 10.37 -5.97 1.43
CA LEU A 88 9.69 -6.82 0.46
C LEU A 88 9.56 -8.26 1.00
N LYS A 89 10.60 -8.79 1.65
CA LYS A 89 10.52 -10.11 2.29
C LYS A 89 9.48 -10.13 3.41
N VAL A 90 9.49 -9.14 4.30
CA VAL A 90 8.49 -9.05 5.39
C VAL A 90 7.07 -8.97 4.82
N LEU A 91 6.81 -8.11 3.84
CA LEU A 91 5.48 -7.95 3.23
C LEU A 91 4.97 -9.26 2.62
N GLN A 92 5.85 -10.03 1.97
CA GLN A 92 5.51 -11.35 1.44
C GLN A 92 5.15 -12.33 2.55
N ASP A 93 5.96 -12.39 3.61
CA ASP A 93 5.74 -13.34 4.71
C ASP A 93 4.42 -13.08 5.45
N LYS A 94 3.93 -11.83 5.48
CA LYS A 94 2.64 -11.48 6.10
C LYS A 94 1.44 -11.73 5.19
N LEU A 95 1.63 -11.75 3.88
CA LEU A 95 0.55 -11.91 2.93
C LEU A 95 0.20 -13.39 2.74
N LYS A 96 -1.09 -13.72 2.74
CA LYS A 96 -1.56 -15.07 2.37
C LYS A 96 -1.20 -15.39 0.93
N ASP A 97 -1.21 -16.68 0.60
CA ASP A 97 -1.22 -17.12 -0.79
C ASP A 97 -2.40 -16.51 -1.53
N ASN A 98 -2.18 -16.07 -2.77
CA ASN A 98 -3.15 -15.32 -3.58
C ASN A 98 -3.59 -13.97 -2.99
N GLY A 99 -2.97 -13.51 -1.90
CA GLY A 99 -3.22 -12.18 -1.37
C GLY A 99 -2.72 -11.10 -2.33
N ASN A 100 -3.38 -9.94 -2.30
CA ASN A 100 -3.09 -8.85 -3.25
C ASN A 100 -2.24 -7.75 -2.62
N LEU A 101 -1.24 -7.24 -3.34
CA LEU A 101 -0.53 -6.02 -2.99
C LEU A 101 -0.75 -4.97 -4.06
N VAL A 102 -1.28 -3.82 -3.68
CA VAL A 102 -1.42 -2.65 -4.55
C VAL A 102 -0.40 -1.60 -4.15
N PHE A 103 0.46 -1.24 -5.10
CA PHE A 103 1.42 -0.15 -4.94
C PHE A 103 1.10 1.01 -5.88
N ALA A 104 1.12 2.23 -5.37
CA ALA A 104 0.99 3.44 -6.18
C ALA A 104 2.14 4.42 -5.91
N SER A 105 2.67 5.04 -6.96
CA SER A 105 3.68 6.10 -6.87
C SER A 105 3.56 7.04 -8.06
N ASP A 106 3.74 8.33 -7.81
CA ASP A 106 3.87 9.39 -8.83
C ASP A 106 5.33 9.76 -9.12
N ILE A 107 6.28 9.04 -8.50
CA ILE A 107 7.71 9.16 -8.76
C ILE A 107 8.16 7.99 -9.62
N GLU A 108 8.37 8.27 -10.90
CA GLU A 108 8.66 7.28 -11.94
C GLU A 108 9.89 6.41 -11.62
N ASN A 109 11.01 7.04 -11.26
CA ASN A 109 12.24 6.34 -10.88
C ASN A 109 12.06 5.43 -9.67
N TYR A 110 11.14 5.76 -8.76
CA TYR A 110 10.84 4.89 -7.64
C TYR A 110 9.92 3.73 -8.08
N PHE A 111 8.90 4.02 -8.88
CA PHE A 111 7.96 3.03 -9.37
C PHE A 111 8.67 1.91 -10.14
N TYR A 112 9.51 2.25 -11.11
CA TYR A 112 10.25 1.25 -11.89
C TYR A 112 11.32 0.53 -11.06
N ALA A 113 11.96 1.21 -10.10
CA ALA A 113 12.87 0.53 -9.18
C ALA A 113 12.14 -0.50 -8.29
N ALA A 114 10.87 -0.26 -7.93
CA ALA A 114 10.05 -1.23 -7.21
C ALA A 114 9.71 -2.45 -8.10
N ILE A 115 9.33 -2.22 -9.36
CA ILE A 115 9.10 -3.30 -10.34
C ILE A 115 10.33 -4.21 -10.46
N GLU A 116 11.51 -3.63 -10.67
CA GLU A 116 12.74 -4.41 -10.82
C GLU A 116 13.09 -5.19 -9.55
N LEU A 117 12.89 -4.58 -8.38
CA LEU A 117 13.09 -5.25 -7.10
C LEU A 117 12.16 -6.46 -6.94
N ILE A 118 10.88 -6.32 -7.28
CA ILE A 118 9.86 -7.38 -7.19
C ILE A 118 10.17 -8.50 -8.17
N LYS A 119 10.50 -8.19 -9.43
CA LYS A 119 10.89 -9.21 -10.42
C LYS A 119 12.09 -10.04 -9.99
N GLN A 120 13.04 -9.43 -9.26
CA GLN A 120 14.29 -10.10 -8.86
C GLN A 120 14.20 -10.85 -7.53
N ASN A 121 13.32 -10.43 -6.60
CA ASN A 121 13.33 -10.91 -5.22
C ASN A 121 11.92 -11.23 -4.67
N GLY A 122 10.89 -11.10 -5.50
CA GLY A 122 9.49 -11.22 -5.11
C GLY A 122 8.83 -12.45 -5.73
N ASN A 123 8.02 -13.14 -4.93
CA ASN A 123 7.10 -14.19 -5.35
C ASN A 123 5.75 -13.56 -5.66
N PHE A 124 5.73 -12.69 -6.67
CA PHE A 124 4.51 -11.99 -7.09
C PHE A 124 4.29 -12.08 -8.59
N GLU A 125 3.04 -12.29 -8.98
CA GLU A 125 2.54 -12.08 -10.33
C GLU A 125 2.09 -10.63 -10.49
N ILE A 126 2.52 -9.93 -11.55
CA ILE A 126 2.06 -8.57 -11.88
C ILE A 126 0.77 -8.69 -12.69
N MET A 127 -0.36 -8.34 -12.09
CA MET A 127 -1.70 -8.61 -12.62
C MET A 127 -2.16 -7.63 -13.70
N ASN A 128 -1.64 -6.41 -13.72
CA ASN A 128 -2.14 -5.34 -14.60
C ASN A 128 -1.46 -5.29 -15.98
N ASN A 129 -0.75 -6.36 -16.41
CA ASN A 129 -0.25 -6.54 -17.79
C ASN A 129 0.49 -5.32 -18.40
N ASN A 130 1.25 -4.57 -17.59
CA ASN A 130 1.91 -3.31 -17.94
C ASN A 130 1.01 -2.09 -18.18
N ASP A 131 -0.31 -2.17 -17.94
CA ASP A 131 -1.13 -0.98 -17.74
C ASP A 131 -0.94 -0.45 -16.32
N TYR A 132 0.00 0.47 -16.18
CA TYR A 132 0.29 1.12 -14.91
C TYR A 132 -0.52 2.40 -14.68
N LEU A 133 -1.38 2.82 -15.62
CA LEU A 133 -2.15 4.06 -15.48
C LEU A 133 -3.51 3.82 -14.82
N THR A 134 -4.03 2.61 -14.96
CA THR A 134 -5.29 2.19 -14.33
C THR A 134 -5.02 1.55 -12.96
N SER A 135 -5.82 1.93 -11.96
CA SER A 135 -5.77 1.30 -10.63
C SER A 135 -6.68 0.06 -10.57
N HIS A 136 -6.83 -0.50 -9.36
CA HIS A 136 -7.81 -1.53 -9.07
C HIS A 136 -9.24 -0.99 -9.04
N ASP A 137 -10.21 -1.88 -9.15
CA ASP A 137 -11.62 -1.55 -9.02
C ASP A 137 -11.90 -0.83 -7.70
N ASN A 138 -12.85 0.11 -7.74
CA ASN A 138 -13.26 0.90 -6.59
C ASN A 138 -12.16 1.77 -5.94
N TYR A 139 -11.07 2.02 -6.65
CA TYR A 139 -10.04 2.94 -6.19
C TYR A 139 -10.59 4.38 -6.09
N VAL A 140 -10.63 4.91 -4.88
CA VAL A 140 -10.88 6.33 -4.62
C VAL A 140 -9.58 7.11 -4.64
N MET A 141 -9.52 8.15 -5.47
CA MET A 141 -8.36 9.03 -5.57
C MET A 141 -8.01 9.62 -4.20
N THR A 142 -6.76 9.42 -3.78
CA THR A 142 -6.25 10.01 -2.54
C THR A 142 -5.92 11.49 -2.73
N LYS A 143 -5.76 12.23 -1.63
CA LYS A 143 -5.21 13.60 -1.68
C LYS A 143 -3.83 13.66 -2.36
N TYR A 144 -3.00 12.61 -2.24
CA TYR A 144 -1.70 12.53 -2.88
C TYR A 144 -1.81 12.34 -4.40
N HIS A 145 -2.75 11.50 -4.84
CA HIS A 145 -3.08 11.38 -6.27
C HIS A 145 -3.55 12.72 -6.84
N GLN A 146 -4.48 13.40 -6.18
CA GLN A 146 -4.93 14.72 -6.64
C GLN A 146 -3.79 15.74 -6.69
N LYS A 147 -2.89 15.71 -5.69
CA LYS A 147 -1.72 16.58 -5.64
C LYS A 147 -0.74 16.29 -6.78
N SER A 148 -0.48 15.04 -7.10
CA SER A 148 0.46 14.69 -8.17
C SER A 148 -0.02 15.20 -9.53
N ILE A 149 -1.32 15.10 -9.83
CA ILE A 149 -1.91 15.62 -11.06
C ILE A 149 -1.74 17.14 -11.13
N LYS A 150 -2.03 17.85 -10.02
CA LYS A 150 -1.82 19.31 -9.94
C LYS A 150 -0.37 19.73 -10.18
N GLU A 151 0.57 18.85 -9.84
CA GLU A 151 2.00 19.06 -10.05
C GLU A 151 2.50 18.49 -11.40
N ASN A 152 1.61 18.12 -12.32
CA ASN A 152 1.90 17.53 -13.63
C ASN A 152 2.76 16.24 -13.55
N ARG A 153 2.58 15.46 -12.48
CA ARG A 153 3.20 14.15 -12.30
C ARG A 153 2.19 13.05 -12.61
N THR A 154 2.66 11.97 -13.23
CA THR A 154 1.81 10.84 -13.64
C THR A 154 1.81 9.75 -12.56
N PRO A 155 0.70 9.53 -11.85
CA PRO A 155 0.52 8.39 -10.95
C PRO A 155 0.62 7.09 -11.72
N LYS A 156 1.34 6.13 -11.14
CA LYS A 156 1.40 4.77 -11.64
C LYS A 156 0.97 3.79 -10.56
N PHE A 157 0.31 2.71 -10.96
CA PHE A 157 -0.23 1.66 -10.11
C PHE A 157 0.35 0.32 -10.51
N MET A 158 0.73 -0.50 -9.56
CA MET A 158 1.16 -1.89 -9.75
C MET A 158 0.30 -2.78 -8.87
N ILE A 159 -0.35 -3.76 -9.48
CA ILE A 159 -1.21 -4.72 -8.79
C ILE A 159 -0.50 -6.06 -8.83
N LEU A 160 -0.24 -6.60 -7.64
CA LEU A 160 0.52 -7.83 -7.46
C LEU A 160 -0.37 -8.88 -6.80
N ARG A 161 -0.22 -10.13 -7.21
CA ARG A 161 -0.78 -11.30 -6.53
C ARG A 161 0.36 -12.15 -5.98
N HIS A 162 0.33 -12.46 -4.69
CA HIS A 162 1.33 -13.32 -4.06
C HIS A 162 1.16 -14.75 -4.55
N VAL A 163 2.26 -15.33 -5.02
CA VAL A 163 2.32 -16.71 -5.49
C VAL A 163 3.19 -17.51 -4.54
N LEU A 164 2.87 -18.79 -4.37
CA LEU A 164 3.76 -19.71 -3.67
C LEU A 164 5.10 -19.73 -4.42
N GLY A 165 6.18 -19.43 -3.70
CA GLY A 165 7.50 -19.70 -4.25
C GLY A 165 7.68 -21.21 -4.34
N ASP A 166 8.17 -21.71 -5.47
CA ASP A 166 8.72 -23.06 -5.54
C ASP A 166 9.91 -23.09 -4.56
N HIS A 167 9.71 -23.69 -3.39
CA HIS A 167 10.77 -23.93 -2.41
C HIS A 167 11.74 -25.00 -2.89
#